data_AF-A0A519WN46-F1
#
_entry.id   AF-A0A519WN46-F1
#
_cell.length_a   1.000
_cell.length_b   1.000
_cell.length_c   1.000
_cell.angle_alpha   90.00
_cell.angle_beta   90.00
_cell.angle_gamma   90.00
#
_symmetry.space_group_name_H-M   'P 1'
#
loop_
_entity.id
_entity.type
_entity.pdbx_description
1 polymer ?
#
loop_
_entity_poly.entity_id
_entity_poly.type
_entity_poly.pdbx_seq_one_letter_code
_entity_poly.pdbx_strand_id
1 'polypeptide(L)'
;MKKILLSILLIFVSASIFAQIGTNTKVDELSDAQILQIIKQAESMGYTSEAQIEQLALTKGVKQEEIAKFRARVEKLKKQGGAGKTADKSAVAAGREYSETTAGGAIDNAKKENDAEIKSKIFGADLFNNGSITFEPNLRIATPKSYIIGPDDKLIIDITGDNERSYDLPVSPEGVINLEYVGRIAVGGLSIEQASSKIKAAMSKTYPALRTGRTSLAINLGNIRSIKVTVTGQSVKAGTYTLPSLASVYSVLYASGGPS
;
A
#
# COMPACT_ATOMS: atom_id res chain seq x y z
N MET A 1 35.02 -56.62 -2.55
CA MET A 1 34.65 -55.84 -1.35
C MET A 1 35.56 -54.61 -1.11
N LYS A 2 35.97 -53.87 -2.16
CA LYS A 2 36.74 -52.61 -2.03
C LYS A 2 36.00 -51.36 -2.54
N LYS A 3 34.86 -51.52 -3.22
CA LYS A 3 34.02 -50.40 -3.70
C LYS A 3 32.88 -50.01 -2.75
N ILE A 4 32.54 -50.87 -1.78
CA ILE A 4 31.55 -50.57 -0.73
C ILE A 4 32.20 -49.82 0.44
N LEU A 5 33.49 -50.05 0.69
CA LEU A 5 34.24 -49.32 1.73
C LEU A 5 34.51 -47.85 1.35
N LEU A 6 34.62 -47.54 0.05
CA LEU A 6 34.83 -46.16 -0.44
C LEU A 6 33.53 -45.33 -0.40
N SER A 7 32.36 -45.98 -0.52
CA SER A 7 31.06 -45.29 -0.46
C SER A 7 30.61 -44.96 0.97
N ILE A 8 31.14 -45.68 1.98
CA ILE A 8 30.89 -45.37 3.40
C ILE A 8 31.86 -44.30 3.92
N LEU A 9 33.04 -44.16 3.29
CA LEU A 9 33.99 -43.08 3.58
C LEU A 9 33.56 -41.73 2.98
N LEU A 10 32.75 -41.72 1.91
CA LEU A 10 32.25 -40.48 1.30
C LEU A 10 31.01 -39.89 2.01
N ILE A 11 30.30 -40.70 2.81
CA ILE A 11 29.11 -40.26 3.57
C ILE A 11 29.49 -39.73 4.96
N PHE A 12 30.71 -40.01 5.44
CA PHE A 12 31.21 -39.48 6.73
C PHE A 12 31.87 -38.10 6.62
N VAL A 13 32.12 -37.58 5.41
CA VAL A 13 32.74 -36.25 5.20
C VAL A 13 31.70 -35.12 5.12
N SER A 14 30.40 -35.42 4.98
CA SER A 14 29.34 -34.39 4.96
C SER A 14 28.61 -34.19 6.29
N ALA A 15 29.03 -34.85 7.37
CA ALA A 15 28.38 -34.75 8.69
C ALA A 15 29.18 -33.93 9.73
N SER A 16 30.08 -33.05 9.29
CA SER A 16 30.92 -32.23 10.19
C SER A 16 30.78 -30.72 9.94
N ILE A 17 29.55 -30.21 9.81
CA ILE A 17 29.26 -28.76 9.90
C ILE A 17 28.12 -28.46 10.89
N PHE A 18 27.77 -29.39 11.78
CA PHE A 18 26.90 -29.11 12.94
C PHE A 18 27.61 -29.41 14.26
N ALA A 19 28.78 -28.81 14.43
CA ALA A 19 29.45 -28.75 15.72
C ALA A 19 30.46 -27.61 15.71
N GLN A 20 29.97 -26.38 15.89
CA GLN A 20 30.66 -25.25 16.53
C GLN A 20 29.73 -24.01 16.49
N ILE A 21 28.65 -24.04 17.26
CA ILE A 21 28.08 -22.79 17.78
C ILE A 21 28.94 -22.45 18.99
N GLY A 22 30.07 -21.80 18.70
CA GLY A 22 30.91 -21.21 19.73
C GLY A 22 30.11 -20.16 20.49
N THR A 23 30.24 -20.20 21.81
CA THR A 23 29.78 -19.23 22.78
C THR A 23 30.48 -17.88 22.57
N ASN A 24 30.16 -17.18 21.48
CA ASN A 24 30.41 -15.76 21.22
C ASN A 24 29.90 -15.39 19.81
N THR A 25 28.64 -15.70 19.51
CA THR A 25 28.06 -15.29 18.23
C THR A 25 27.76 -13.80 18.27
N LYS A 26 28.58 -13.00 17.59
CA LYS A 26 28.32 -11.57 17.38
C LYS A 26 27.31 -11.44 16.24
N VAL A 27 26.20 -10.77 16.49
CA VAL A 27 25.14 -10.50 15.50
C VAL A 27 25.67 -9.64 14.36
N ASP A 28 26.77 -8.92 14.57
CA ASP A 28 27.45 -8.16 13.52
C ASP A 28 28.03 -9.02 12.38
N GLU A 29 28.32 -10.30 12.63
CA GLU A 29 28.87 -11.25 11.64
C GLU A 29 27.78 -12.03 10.89
N LEU A 30 26.52 -11.90 11.30
CA LEU A 30 25.39 -12.55 10.62
C LEU A 30 24.98 -11.75 9.40
N SER A 31 24.92 -12.43 8.25
CA SER A 31 24.35 -11.87 7.02
C SER A 31 22.83 -11.78 7.10
N ASP A 32 22.25 -10.83 6.37
CA ASP A 32 20.80 -10.62 6.30
C ASP A 32 20.03 -11.89 5.86
N ALA A 33 20.64 -12.71 4.99
CA ALA A 33 20.09 -13.99 4.56
C ALA A 33 20.06 -15.04 5.69
N GLN A 34 21.07 -15.07 6.55
CA GLN A 34 21.11 -15.96 7.71
C GLN A 34 20.08 -15.53 8.77
N ILE A 35 19.89 -14.23 8.97
CA ILE A 35 18.87 -13.67 9.88
C ILE A 35 17.46 -14.10 9.44
N LEU A 36 17.17 -14.00 8.14
CA LEU A 36 15.90 -14.47 7.57
C LEU A 36 15.69 -15.98 7.74
N GLN A 37 16.76 -16.78 7.60
CA GLN A 37 16.68 -18.23 7.77
C GLN A 37 16.41 -18.63 9.23
N ILE A 38 17.02 -17.93 10.19
CA ILE A 38 16.78 -18.13 11.63
C ILE A 38 15.33 -17.80 11.97
N ILE A 39 14.79 -16.70 11.44
CA ILE A 39 13.38 -16.32 11.62
C ILE A 39 12.45 -17.38 11.02
N LYS A 40 12.69 -17.78 9.77
CA LYS A 40 11.88 -18.80 9.09
C LYS A 40 11.90 -20.14 9.83
N GLN A 41 13.04 -20.51 10.42
CA GLN A 41 13.16 -21.69 11.24
C GLN A 41 12.38 -21.53 12.55
N ALA A 42 12.46 -20.37 13.22
CA ALA A 42 11.69 -20.09 14.43
C ALA A 42 10.17 -20.10 14.18
N GLU A 43 9.72 -19.52 13.07
CA GLU A 43 8.33 -19.56 12.62
C GLU A 43 7.88 -21.00 12.32
N SER A 44 8.72 -21.82 11.67
CA SER A 44 8.42 -23.23 11.41
C SER A 44 8.34 -24.08 12.68
N MET A 45 8.98 -23.63 13.75
CA MET A 45 8.90 -24.26 15.09
C MET A 45 7.70 -23.74 15.91
N GLY A 46 6.82 -22.93 15.32
CA GLY A 46 5.60 -22.43 15.95
C GLY A 46 5.76 -21.16 16.78
N TYR A 47 6.94 -20.54 16.79
CA TYR A 47 7.18 -19.27 17.47
C TYR A 47 6.79 -18.11 16.56
N THR A 48 5.57 -17.60 16.72
CA THR A 48 5.00 -16.53 15.87
C THR A 48 5.21 -15.12 16.44
N SER A 49 5.64 -15.03 17.71
CA SER A 49 5.86 -13.75 18.40
C SER A 49 7.35 -13.48 18.57
N GLU A 50 7.79 -12.28 18.17
CA GLU A 50 9.17 -11.82 18.30
C GLU A 50 9.69 -11.97 19.74
N ALA A 51 8.85 -11.66 20.73
CA ALA A 51 9.14 -11.86 22.15
C ALA A 51 9.42 -13.33 22.55
N GLN A 52 8.82 -14.31 21.87
CA GLN A 52 9.08 -15.73 22.15
C GLN A 52 10.40 -16.20 21.52
N ILE A 53 10.75 -15.62 20.36
CA ILE A 53 12.03 -15.89 19.68
C ILE A 53 13.18 -15.28 20.48
N GLU A 54 12.98 -14.10 21.08
CA GLU A 54 13.92 -13.47 22.01
C GLU A 54 14.15 -14.32 23.26
N GLN A 55 13.10 -14.89 23.84
CA GLN A 55 13.21 -15.75 25.01
C GLN A 55 13.96 -17.06 24.70
N LEU A 56 13.76 -17.62 23.50
CA LEU A 56 14.53 -18.76 23.02
C LEU A 56 16.01 -18.40 22.75
N ALA A 57 16.29 -17.18 22.29
CA ALA A 57 17.67 -16.71 22.09
C ALA A 57 18.40 -16.52 23.43
N LEU A 58 17.68 -16.03 24.45
CA LEU A 58 18.19 -15.92 25.82
C LEU A 58 18.52 -17.29 26.41
N THR A 59 17.64 -18.30 26.26
CA THR A 59 17.90 -19.66 26.75
C THR A 59 19.01 -20.37 26.00
N LYS A 60 19.28 -19.97 24.75
CA LYS A 60 20.42 -20.43 23.94
C LYS A 60 21.73 -19.67 24.22
N GLY A 61 21.76 -18.77 25.19
CA GLY A 61 22.98 -18.11 25.66
C GLY A 61 23.43 -16.89 24.86
N VAL A 62 22.52 -16.26 24.09
CA VAL A 62 22.81 -15.00 23.39
C VAL A 62 22.81 -13.84 24.38
N LYS A 63 23.81 -12.96 24.30
CA LYS A 63 23.92 -11.76 25.15
C LYS A 63 22.79 -10.77 24.83
N GLN A 64 22.27 -10.09 25.85
CA GLN A 64 21.15 -9.15 25.74
C GLN A 64 21.42 -7.98 24.77
N GLU A 65 22.68 -7.54 24.68
CA GLU A 65 23.12 -6.47 23.76
C GLU A 65 23.04 -6.88 22.29
N GLU A 66 23.27 -8.15 21.99
CA GLU A 66 23.25 -8.71 20.64
C GLU A 66 21.81 -8.98 20.18
N ILE A 67 20.91 -9.32 21.11
CA ILE A 67 19.46 -9.44 20.84
C ILE A 67 18.86 -8.09 20.44
N ALA A 68 19.30 -6.99 21.06
CA ALA A 68 18.86 -5.65 20.69
C ALA A 68 19.28 -5.26 19.27
N LYS A 69 20.50 -5.61 18.85
CA LYS A 69 20.98 -5.42 17.46
C LYS A 69 20.22 -6.32 16.47
N PHE A 70 19.93 -7.56 16.85
CA PHE A 70 19.17 -8.50 16.05
C PHE A 70 17.76 -7.96 15.78
N ARG A 71 17.04 -7.51 16.81
CA ARG A 71 15.73 -6.86 16.69
C ARG A 71 15.75 -5.69 15.71
N ALA A 72 16.71 -4.78 15.85
CA ALA A 72 16.83 -3.63 14.96
C ALA A 72 17.05 -4.02 13.49
N ARG A 73 17.83 -5.08 13.21
CA ARG A 73 18.02 -5.61 11.86
C ARG A 73 16.78 -6.34 11.34
N VAL A 74 16.09 -7.11 12.17
CA VAL A 74 14.86 -7.82 11.80
C VAL A 74 13.73 -6.85 11.45
N GLU A 75 13.58 -5.78 12.22
CA GLU A 75 12.59 -4.73 11.93
C GLU A 75 12.90 -4.01 10.62
N LYS A 76 14.18 -3.71 10.36
CA LYS A 76 14.65 -3.13 9.11
C LYS A 76 14.40 -4.06 7.92
N LEU A 77 14.68 -5.36 8.08
CA LEU A 77 14.46 -6.37 7.04
C LEU A 77 12.97 -6.63 6.78
N LYS A 78 12.09 -6.55 7.79
CA LYS A 78 10.63 -6.60 7.59
C LYS A 78 10.11 -5.36 6.86
N LYS A 79 10.62 -4.17 7.21
CA LYS A 79 10.28 -2.90 6.53
C LYS A 79 10.80 -2.87 5.09
N GLN A 80 11.93 -3.52 4.81
CA GLN A 80 12.53 -3.61 3.47
C GLN A 80 11.97 -4.79 2.64
N GLY A 81 11.50 -5.86 3.28
CA GLY A 81 10.91 -7.05 2.67
C GLY A 81 9.43 -6.94 2.29
N GLY A 82 8.78 -5.80 2.56
CA GLY A 82 7.41 -5.51 2.11
C GLY A 82 7.28 -5.23 0.59
N ALA A 83 8.40 -5.05 -0.11
CA ALA A 83 8.43 -4.87 -1.56
C ALA A 83 8.92 -6.16 -2.24
N GLY A 84 8.03 -7.15 -2.36
CA GLY A 84 8.26 -8.28 -3.25
C GLY A 84 7.82 -9.63 -2.70
N LYS A 85 6.53 -9.97 -2.93
CA LYS A 85 6.08 -11.31 -3.30
C LYS A 85 4.61 -11.29 -3.72
N THR A 86 4.41 -11.22 -5.02
CA THR A 86 3.21 -11.67 -5.72
C THR A 86 3.01 -13.16 -5.44
N ALA A 87 1.89 -13.50 -4.81
CA ALA A 87 1.36 -14.85 -4.76
C ALA A 87 -0.14 -14.77 -5.05
N ASP A 88 -0.50 -15.51 -6.09
CA ASP A 88 -1.79 -15.62 -6.74
C ASP A 88 -2.94 -15.89 -5.76
N LYS A 89 -3.91 -14.96 -5.73
CA LYS A 89 -5.25 -15.20 -5.20
C LYS A 89 -6.20 -14.27 -5.93
N SER A 90 -6.88 -14.82 -6.94
CA SER A 90 -8.09 -14.24 -7.54
C SER A 90 -9.17 -14.11 -6.47
N ALA A 91 -9.15 -12.97 -5.78
CA ALA A 91 -10.34 -12.34 -5.23
C ALA A 91 -10.52 -11.07 -6.05
N VAL A 92 -11.73 -10.84 -6.56
CA VAL A 92 -12.10 -9.61 -7.25
C VAL A 92 -11.94 -8.45 -6.26
N ALA A 93 -10.75 -7.86 -6.21
CA ALA A 93 -10.44 -6.71 -5.40
C ALA A 93 -10.98 -5.47 -6.11
N ALA A 94 -12.26 -5.18 -5.91
CA ALA A 94 -12.90 -3.94 -6.32
C ALA A 94 -12.47 -2.75 -5.43
N GLY A 95 -11.18 -2.65 -5.12
CA GLY A 95 -10.62 -1.66 -4.19
C GLY A 95 -9.47 -0.88 -4.81
N ARG A 96 -9.39 0.42 -4.53
CA ARG A 96 -8.26 1.27 -4.89
C ARG A 96 -7.04 0.88 -4.06
N GLU A 97 -5.97 0.42 -4.71
CA GLU A 97 -4.71 0.05 -4.05
C GLU A 97 -3.82 1.27 -3.82
N TYR A 98 -3.51 1.57 -2.56
CA TYR A 98 -2.45 2.51 -2.15
C TYR A 98 -1.97 2.14 -0.75
N SER A 99 -0.68 2.36 -0.48
CA SER A 99 -0.06 2.05 0.82
C SER A 99 -0.56 3.03 1.89
N GLU A 100 -1.33 2.54 2.87
CA GLU A 100 -1.75 3.32 4.03
C GLU A 100 -0.57 3.54 4.98
N THR A 101 -0.29 4.78 5.41
CA THR A 101 0.49 5.02 6.64
C THR A 101 -0.46 5.35 7.79
N THR A 102 -0.76 4.37 8.66
CA THR A 102 -1.68 4.55 9.80
C THR A 102 -1.04 5.28 10.99
N ALA A 103 0.14 5.88 10.82
CA ALA A 103 0.84 6.59 11.88
C ALA A 103 0.32 8.04 11.98
N GLY A 104 -0.95 8.20 12.34
CA GLY A 104 -1.47 9.49 12.79
C GLY A 104 -0.80 9.84 14.12
N GLY A 105 0.10 10.81 14.11
CA GLY A 105 0.82 11.28 15.28
C GLY A 105 -0.02 12.22 16.14
N ALA A 106 0.43 12.39 17.39
CA ALA A 106 -0.27 13.18 18.39
C ALA A 106 -0.35 14.66 17.98
N ILE A 107 -1.55 15.24 18.12
CA ILE A 107 -1.77 16.69 18.01
C ILE A 107 -1.39 17.30 19.35
N ASP A 108 -0.13 17.70 19.54
CA ASP A 108 0.26 18.56 20.66
C ASP A 108 0.03 20.03 20.28
N ASN A 109 -1.17 20.55 20.51
CA ASN A 109 -1.45 22.00 20.41
C ASN A 109 -0.75 22.83 21.51
N ALA A 110 0.23 22.25 22.21
CA ALA A 110 1.01 22.95 23.20
C ALA A 110 1.88 24.00 22.50
N LYS A 111 1.60 25.27 22.78
CA LYS A 111 2.37 26.42 22.31
C LYS A 111 3.81 26.29 22.84
N LYS A 112 4.74 25.74 22.06
CA LYS A 112 6.17 25.76 22.37
C LYS A 112 6.69 27.17 22.08
N GLU A 113 6.47 28.07 23.03
CA GLU A 113 7.10 29.40 23.04
C GLU A 113 8.57 29.23 23.45
N ASN A 114 9.44 29.07 22.45
CA ASN A 114 10.85 29.44 22.63
C ASN A 114 10.96 30.90 22.23
N ASP A 115 10.95 31.80 23.21
CA ASP A 115 10.98 33.28 23.07
C ASP A 115 12.31 33.84 22.49
N ALA A 116 13.17 33.00 21.91
CA ALA A 116 14.51 33.40 21.48
C ALA A 116 14.62 33.83 20.01
N GLU A 117 13.62 33.60 19.16
CA GLU A 117 13.56 34.16 17.81
C GLU A 117 12.15 34.64 17.49
N ILE A 118 11.90 35.94 17.69
CA ILE A 118 10.74 36.63 17.11
C ILE A 118 10.99 36.78 15.60
N LYS A 119 11.03 35.66 14.88
CA LYS A 119 10.78 35.65 13.44
C LYS A 119 9.28 35.44 13.28
N SER A 120 8.65 36.22 12.41
CA SER A 120 7.24 36.06 12.07
C SER A 120 7.02 34.63 11.57
N LYS A 121 6.47 33.76 12.42
CA LYS A 121 6.15 32.39 12.06
C LYS A 121 4.88 32.39 11.22
N ILE A 122 4.92 31.69 10.10
CA ILE A 122 3.73 31.50 9.27
C ILE A 122 2.75 30.63 10.04
N PHE A 123 1.54 31.15 10.25
CA PHE A 123 0.49 30.42 10.96
C PHE A 123 0.20 29.09 10.26
N GLY A 124 0.20 28.00 11.04
CA GLY A 124 -0.10 26.66 10.52
C GLY A 124 1.03 25.98 9.75
N ALA A 125 2.20 26.60 9.56
CA ALA A 125 3.35 25.94 8.93
C ALA A 125 3.83 24.71 9.73
N ASP A 126 3.70 24.76 11.05
CA ASP A 126 4.04 23.65 11.95
C ASP A 126 3.22 22.37 11.69
N LEU A 127 2.01 22.50 11.10
CA LEU A 127 1.16 21.35 10.74
C LEU A 127 1.76 20.48 9.64
N PHE A 128 2.61 21.05 8.80
CA PHE A 128 3.24 20.37 7.67
C PHE A 128 4.69 19.96 7.96
N ASN A 129 5.31 20.60 8.96
CA ASN A 129 6.72 20.41 9.31
C ASN A 129 6.90 19.40 10.46
N ASN A 130 5.88 19.23 11.30
CA ASN A 130 5.91 18.28 12.41
C ASN A 130 5.43 16.92 11.89
N GLY A 131 6.35 15.98 11.70
CA GLY A 131 6.12 14.65 11.10
C GLY A 131 5.15 13.72 11.85
N SER A 132 4.43 14.24 12.84
CA SER A 132 3.30 13.59 13.49
C SER A 132 2.02 13.67 12.64
N ILE A 133 1.81 14.71 11.83
CA ILE A 133 0.54 14.85 11.08
C ILE A 133 0.74 14.46 9.62
N THR A 134 -0.01 13.46 9.13
CA THR A 134 -0.01 13.05 7.72
C THR A 134 -1.32 13.45 7.04
N PHE A 135 -1.24 13.94 5.80
CA PHE A 135 -2.41 14.34 5.00
C PHE A 135 -2.56 13.46 3.75
N GLU A 136 -2.43 12.15 3.92
CA GLU A 136 -2.55 11.20 2.81
C GLU A 136 -3.99 11.16 2.26
N PRO A 137 -4.18 11.09 0.93
CA PRO A 137 -5.50 10.95 0.33
C PRO A 137 -6.20 9.65 0.78
N ASN A 138 -7.41 9.76 1.32
CA ASN A 138 -8.22 8.57 1.63
C ASN A 138 -8.83 8.00 0.33
N LEU A 139 -8.28 6.87 -0.13
CA LEU A 139 -8.76 6.18 -1.33
C LEU A 139 -9.86 5.14 -1.07
N ARG A 140 -10.33 5.00 0.18
CA ARG A 140 -11.39 4.05 0.56
C ARG A 140 -12.73 4.74 0.82
N ILE A 141 -12.89 5.95 0.30
CA ILE A 141 -14.15 6.67 0.32
C ILE A 141 -15.14 6.10 -0.70
N ALA A 142 -16.44 6.26 -0.44
CA ALA A 142 -17.46 6.03 -1.46
C ALA A 142 -17.18 6.89 -2.70
N THR A 143 -17.53 6.37 -3.89
CA THR A 143 -17.36 7.08 -5.16
C THR A 143 -18.04 8.45 -5.11
N PRO A 144 -17.31 9.57 -5.16
CA PRO A 144 -17.92 10.89 -5.12
C PRO A 144 -18.74 11.14 -6.39
N LYS A 145 -20.01 11.54 -6.24
CA LYS A 145 -20.88 11.85 -7.39
C LYS A 145 -20.35 12.97 -8.27
N SER A 146 -19.61 13.91 -7.67
CA SER A 146 -18.97 15.05 -8.33
C SER A 146 -17.63 14.73 -8.99
N TYR A 147 -17.10 13.51 -8.83
CA TYR A 147 -15.83 13.14 -9.46
C TYR A 147 -15.97 13.18 -10.99
N ILE A 148 -15.04 13.86 -11.66
CA ILE A 148 -15.00 13.98 -13.11
C ILE A 148 -14.13 12.87 -13.67
N ILE A 149 -14.76 11.99 -14.44
CA ILE A 149 -14.12 10.85 -15.08
C ILE A 149 -13.15 11.35 -16.15
N GLY A 150 -11.98 10.73 -16.25
CA GLY A 150 -11.15 10.91 -17.42
C GLY A 150 -10.30 9.70 -17.78
N PRO A 151 -9.31 9.91 -18.66
CA PRO A 151 -8.43 8.85 -19.14
C PRO A 151 -7.76 8.09 -18.00
N ASP A 152 -7.55 6.78 -18.20
CA ASP A 152 -6.90 5.87 -17.25
C ASP A 152 -7.68 5.60 -15.95
N ASP A 153 -8.85 6.23 -15.78
CA ASP A 153 -9.80 5.81 -14.76
C ASP A 153 -10.42 4.45 -15.12
N LYS A 154 -10.88 3.74 -14.11
CA LYS A 154 -11.56 2.46 -14.25
C LYS A 154 -12.94 2.54 -13.64
N LEU A 155 -13.96 2.16 -14.40
CA LEU A 155 -15.35 2.11 -13.94
C LEU A 155 -15.75 0.66 -13.71
N ILE A 156 -16.21 0.39 -12.49
CA ILE A 156 -16.81 -0.88 -12.11
C ILE A 156 -18.32 -0.68 -12.21
N ILE A 157 -18.96 -1.46 -13.08
CA ILE A 157 -20.40 -1.37 -13.33
C ILE A 157 -21.05 -2.66 -12.88
N ASP A 158 -21.86 -2.57 -11.83
CA ASP A 158 -22.56 -3.70 -11.23
C ASP A 158 -24.04 -3.64 -11.58
N ILE A 159 -24.53 -4.69 -12.20
CA ILE A 159 -25.94 -4.96 -12.46
C ILE A 159 -26.42 -5.98 -11.45
N THR A 160 -27.52 -5.69 -10.76
CA THR A 160 -28.14 -6.60 -9.77
C THR A 160 -29.65 -6.69 -9.97
N GLY A 161 -30.29 -7.78 -9.53
CA GLY A 161 -31.73 -8.03 -9.67
C GLY A 161 -32.01 -9.18 -10.64
N ASP A 162 -32.90 -8.98 -11.63
CA ASP A 162 -33.19 -10.02 -12.65
C ASP A 162 -31.94 -10.52 -13.41
N ASN A 163 -30.91 -9.67 -13.50
CA ASN A 163 -29.63 -9.99 -14.12
C ASN A 163 -28.52 -9.62 -13.13
N GLU A 164 -27.53 -10.49 -13.01
CA GLU A 164 -26.35 -10.25 -12.18
C GLU A 164 -25.11 -10.27 -13.05
N ARG A 165 -24.43 -9.12 -13.12
CA ARG A 165 -23.17 -9.01 -13.85
C ARG A 165 -22.36 -7.82 -13.36
N SER A 166 -21.06 -8.04 -13.19
CA SER A 166 -20.10 -6.97 -12.92
C SER A 166 -19.21 -6.78 -14.16
N TYR A 167 -18.95 -5.53 -14.52
CA TYR A 167 -18.01 -5.15 -15.58
C TYR A 167 -16.90 -4.30 -14.99
N ASP A 168 -15.65 -4.65 -15.30
CA ASP A 168 -14.47 -3.82 -15.03
C ASP A 168 -14.04 -3.17 -16.35
N LEU A 169 -14.32 -1.87 -16.50
CA LEU A 169 -14.14 -1.14 -17.75
C LEU A 169 -13.10 -0.02 -17.60
N PRO A 170 -11.93 -0.15 -18.24
CA PRO A 170 -10.99 0.96 -18.31
C PRO A 170 -11.52 2.06 -19.24
N VAL A 171 -11.32 3.32 -18.84
CA VAL A 171 -11.61 4.49 -19.66
C VAL A 171 -10.44 4.73 -20.60
N SER A 172 -10.71 4.66 -21.90
CA SER A 172 -9.70 4.92 -22.93
C SER A 172 -9.20 6.39 -22.90
N PRO A 173 -8.05 6.69 -23.53
CA PRO A 173 -7.55 8.06 -23.68
C PRO A 173 -8.55 9.03 -24.32
N GLU A 174 -9.43 8.52 -25.18
CA GLU A 174 -10.53 9.29 -25.80
C GLU A 174 -11.72 9.52 -24.85
N GLY A 175 -11.63 9.07 -23.60
CA GLY A 175 -12.71 9.18 -22.62
C GLY A 175 -13.89 8.24 -22.89
N VAL A 176 -13.66 7.10 -23.53
CA VAL A 176 -14.71 6.15 -23.91
C VAL A 176 -14.53 4.83 -23.17
N ILE A 177 -15.64 4.25 -22.68
CA ILE A 177 -15.70 2.86 -22.19
C ILE A 177 -16.34 1.97 -23.25
N ASN A 178 -15.89 0.71 -23.31
CA ASN A 178 -16.47 -0.30 -24.19
C ASN A 178 -17.26 -1.31 -23.35
N LEU A 179 -18.58 -1.34 -23.53
CA LEU A 179 -19.47 -2.20 -22.77
C LEU A 179 -20.02 -3.31 -23.67
N GLU A 180 -19.91 -4.56 -23.24
CA GLU A 180 -20.41 -5.73 -23.98
C GLU A 180 -21.91 -5.58 -24.29
N TYR A 181 -22.33 -5.94 -25.51
CA TYR A 181 -23.72 -5.83 -26.02
C TYR A 181 -24.33 -4.42 -26.10
N VAL A 182 -23.65 -3.39 -25.60
CA VAL A 182 -24.13 -1.98 -25.63
C VAL A 182 -23.24 -1.13 -26.55
N GLY A 183 -21.95 -1.45 -26.62
CA GLY A 183 -20.96 -0.78 -27.46
C GLY A 183 -20.21 0.32 -26.71
N ARG A 184 -19.73 1.31 -27.48
CA ARG A 184 -18.87 2.39 -26.99
C ARG A 184 -19.70 3.53 -26.39
N ILE A 185 -19.34 3.97 -25.20
CA ILE A 185 -20.00 5.06 -24.47
C ILE A 185 -18.96 6.10 -24.06
N ALA A 186 -19.13 7.35 -24.51
CA ALA A 186 -18.28 8.47 -24.09
C ALA A 186 -18.65 8.92 -22.66
N VAL A 187 -17.70 8.80 -21.74
CA VAL A 187 -17.83 9.13 -20.31
C VAL A 187 -16.80 10.16 -19.84
N GLY A 188 -15.76 10.43 -20.63
CA GLY A 188 -14.73 11.41 -20.30
C GLY A 188 -15.30 12.82 -20.14
N GLY A 189 -14.85 13.52 -19.11
CA GLY A 189 -15.32 14.86 -18.76
C GLY A 189 -16.68 14.90 -18.08
N LEU A 190 -17.38 13.77 -17.94
CA LEU A 190 -18.64 13.70 -17.21
C LEU A 190 -18.38 13.44 -15.72
N SER A 191 -19.27 13.96 -14.88
CA SER A 191 -19.33 13.53 -13.48
C SER A 191 -19.83 12.09 -13.38
N ILE A 192 -19.53 11.39 -12.28
CA ILE A 192 -20.07 10.03 -12.01
C ILE A 192 -21.60 10.00 -12.11
N GLU A 193 -22.29 11.04 -11.65
CA GLU A 193 -23.75 11.15 -11.74
C GLU A 193 -24.25 11.28 -13.18
N GLN A 194 -23.61 12.13 -13.99
CA GLN A 194 -23.93 12.31 -15.40
C GLN A 194 -23.63 11.05 -16.20
N ALA A 195 -22.47 10.44 -15.96
CA ALA A 195 -22.09 9.19 -16.59
C ALA A 195 -23.04 8.05 -16.21
N SER A 196 -23.47 7.97 -14.96
CA SER A 196 -24.45 6.98 -14.51
C SER A 196 -25.77 7.09 -15.27
N SER A 197 -26.29 8.31 -15.41
CA SER A 197 -27.50 8.56 -16.18
C SER A 197 -27.34 8.17 -17.65
N LYS A 198 -26.20 8.50 -18.27
CA LYS A 198 -25.89 8.18 -19.67
C LYS A 198 -25.72 6.68 -19.92
N ILE A 199 -24.98 6.00 -19.04
CA ILE A 199 -24.75 4.56 -19.10
C ILE A 199 -26.07 3.82 -18.89
N LYS A 200 -26.87 4.20 -17.89
CA LYS A 200 -28.21 3.63 -17.66
C LYS A 200 -29.09 3.76 -18.91
N ALA A 201 -29.09 4.92 -19.57
CA ALA A 201 -29.85 5.14 -20.79
C ALA A 201 -29.38 4.24 -21.95
N ALA A 202 -28.06 4.09 -22.13
CA ALA A 202 -27.50 3.20 -23.15
C ALA A 202 -27.82 1.72 -22.88
N MET A 203 -27.67 1.28 -21.63
CA MET A 203 -27.92 -0.10 -21.19
C MET A 203 -29.39 -0.48 -21.19
N SER A 204 -30.31 0.48 -21.05
CA SER A 204 -31.76 0.23 -21.04
C SER A 204 -32.30 -0.39 -22.33
N LYS A 205 -31.53 -0.33 -23.43
CA LYS A 205 -31.87 -0.99 -24.71
C LYS A 205 -31.62 -2.50 -24.64
N THR A 206 -30.52 -2.91 -24.03
CA THR A 206 -30.10 -4.31 -23.90
C THR A 206 -30.67 -4.97 -22.65
N TYR A 207 -30.89 -4.19 -21.59
CA TYR A 207 -31.45 -4.62 -20.30
C TYR A 207 -32.76 -3.87 -20.00
N PRO A 208 -33.91 -4.32 -20.55
CA PRO A 208 -35.21 -3.65 -20.36
C PRO A 208 -35.64 -3.54 -18.89
N ALA A 209 -35.21 -4.48 -18.05
CA ALA A 209 -35.50 -4.51 -16.61
C ALA A 209 -34.91 -3.32 -15.82
N LEU A 210 -33.96 -2.57 -16.39
CA LEU A 210 -33.47 -1.31 -15.83
C LEU A 210 -34.53 -0.19 -15.87
N ARG A 211 -35.48 -0.24 -16.81
CA ARG A 211 -36.56 0.74 -16.93
C ARG A 211 -37.69 0.46 -15.94
N THR A 212 -37.92 -0.81 -15.64
CA THR A 212 -38.96 -1.26 -14.70
C THR A 212 -38.49 -1.24 -13.25
N GLY A 213 -37.18 -1.08 -13.00
CA GLY A 213 -36.59 -1.02 -11.65
C GLY A 213 -36.38 -2.38 -10.99
N ARG A 214 -36.69 -3.49 -11.69
CA ARG A 214 -36.38 -4.85 -11.21
C ARG A 214 -34.89 -5.17 -11.27
N THR A 215 -34.15 -4.46 -12.11
CA THR A 215 -32.70 -4.48 -12.16
C THR A 215 -32.15 -3.12 -11.74
N SER A 216 -31.16 -3.12 -10.84
CA SER A 216 -30.44 -1.94 -10.40
C SER A 216 -29.06 -1.86 -11.07
N LEU A 217 -28.58 -0.63 -11.23
CA LEU A 217 -27.26 -0.32 -11.80
C LEU A 217 -26.48 0.49 -10.76
N ALA A 218 -25.35 -0.06 -10.31
CA ALA A 218 -24.39 0.66 -9.49
C ALA A 218 -23.12 0.90 -10.31
N ILE A 219 -22.56 2.11 -10.20
CA ILE A 219 -21.31 2.48 -10.85
C ILE A 219 -20.36 2.96 -9.77
N ASN A 220 -19.22 2.28 -9.70
CA ASN A 220 -18.16 2.54 -8.76
C ASN A 220 -16.89 2.91 -9.51
N LEU A 221 -16.07 3.74 -8.89
CA LEU A 221 -14.75 4.07 -9.40
C LEU A 221 -13.76 3.04 -8.84
N GLY A 222 -13.15 2.28 -9.74
CA GLY A 222 -12.05 1.37 -9.43
C GLY A 222 -10.76 2.16 -9.30
N ASN A 223 -9.73 1.77 -10.06
CA ASN A 223 -8.51 2.56 -10.16
C ASN A 223 -8.79 3.98 -10.67
N ILE A 224 -8.09 4.94 -10.09
CA ILE A 224 -8.15 6.35 -10.48
C ILE A 224 -6.81 6.76 -11.06
N ARG A 225 -6.86 7.68 -12.03
CA ARG A 225 -5.68 8.29 -12.60
C ARG A 225 -4.93 9.15 -11.59
N SER A 226 -3.66 9.34 -11.86
CA SER A 226 -2.83 10.35 -11.20
C SER A 226 -2.95 11.69 -11.91
N ILE A 227 -2.97 12.77 -11.14
CA ILE A 227 -2.92 14.16 -11.61
C ILE A 227 -1.55 14.76 -11.31
N LYS A 228 -1.12 15.67 -12.18
CA LYS A 228 0.06 16.51 -11.94
C LYS A 228 -0.39 17.86 -11.44
N VAL A 229 0.05 18.23 -10.24
CA VAL A 229 -0.23 19.53 -9.62
C VAL A 229 1.08 20.29 -9.52
N THR A 230 1.09 21.53 -10.04
CA THR A 230 2.27 22.41 -9.94
C THR A 230 2.07 23.36 -8.77
N VAL A 231 2.99 23.31 -7.81
CA VAL A 231 3.02 24.18 -6.64
C VAL A 231 4.08 25.27 -6.87
N THR A 232 3.65 26.52 -6.76
CA THR A 232 4.49 27.71 -6.96
C THR A 232 4.25 28.72 -5.84
N GLY A 233 5.19 29.65 -5.66
CA GLY A 233 5.11 30.71 -4.65
C GLY A 233 5.85 30.36 -3.37
N GLN A 234 5.33 30.82 -2.24
CA GLN A 234 5.93 30.64 -0.91
C GLN A 234 5.61 29.25 -0.34
N SER A 235 6.35 28.25 -0.80
CA SER A 235 6.28 26.88 -0.34
C SER A 235 7.69 26.33 -0.18
N VAL A 236 7.88 25.47 0.82
CA VAL A 236 9.20 24.92 1.16
C VAL A 236 9.83 24.20 -0.03
N LYS A 237 9.02 23.46 -0.81
CA LYS A 237 9.45 22.77 -2.03
C LYS A 237 8.47 23.10 -3.16
N ALA A 238 8.75 24.17 -3.89
CA ALA A 238 8.06 24.43 -5.15
C ALA A 238 8.44 23.35 -6.19
N GLY A 239 7.46 22.92 -7.00
CA GLY A 239 7.66 21.85 -7.96
C GLY A 239 6.37 21.22 -8.46
N THR A 240 6.52 20.22 -9.34
CA THR A 240 5.41 19.42 -9.84
C THR A 240 5.28 18.13 -9.04
N TYR A 241 4.09 17.90 -8.50
CA TYR A 241 3.75 16.72 -7.71
C TYR A 241 2.78 15.83 -8.47
N THR A 242 3.01 14.52 -8.41
CA THR A 242 2.08 13.53 -8.95
C THR A 242 1.30 12.93 -7.79
N LEU A 243 -0.02 13.13 -7.79
CA LEU A 243 -0.91 12.72 -6.72
C LEU A 243 -2.15 12.02 -7.31
N PRO A 244 -2.85 11.17 -6.55
CA PRO A 244 -4.12 10.60 -7.00
C PRO A 244 -5.15 11.69 -7.29
N SER A 245 -6.06 11.48 -8.24
CA SER A 245 -7.10 12.46 -8.60
C SER A 245 -8.06 12.84 -7.47
N LEU A 246 -8.10 12.05 -6.39
CA LEU A 246 -8.90 12.31 -5.19
C LEU A 246 -8.08 12.96 -4.06
N ALA A 247 -6.84 13.36 -4.34
CA ALA A 247 -6.03 14.13 -3.41
C ALA A 247 -6.64 15.52 -3.15
N SER A 248 -6.51 15.99 -1.91
CA SER A 248 -6.95 17.32 -1.52
C SER A 248 -5.82 18.35 -1.66
N VAL A 249 -6.15 19.64 -1.58
CA VAL A 249 -5.15 20.72 -1.49
C VAL A 249 -4.23 20.53 -0.29
N TYR A 250 -4.72 20.00 0.84
CA TYR A 250 -3.90 19.69 2.01
C TYR A 250 -2.85 18.62 1.72
N SER A 251 -3.21 17.59 0.95
CA SER A 251 -2.28 16.55 0.52
C SER A 251 -1.17 17.10 -0.37
N VAL A 252 -1.50 18.07 -1.24
CA VAL A 252 -0.54 18.80 -2.08
C VAL A 252 0.40 19.65 -1.21
N LEU A 253 -0.16 20.44 -0.29
CA LEU A 253 0.62 21.29 0.60
C LEU A 253 1.57 20.47 1.49
N TYR A 254 1.09 19.35 2.02
CA TYR A 254 1.90 18.39 2.76
C TYR A 254 3.04 17.82 1.92
N ALA A 255 2.78 17.41 0.68
CA ALA A 255 3.82 16.96 -0.24
C ALA A 255 4.87 18.05 -0.55
N SER A 256 4.45 19.31 -0.56
CA SER A 256 5.32 20.48 -0.74
C SER A 256 6.07 20.94 0.53
N GLY A 257 5.80 20.33 1.68
CA GLY A 257 6.38 20.71 2.97
C GLY A 257 5.74 21.94 3.62
N GLY A 258 4.57 22.36 3.13
CA GLY A 258 3.83 23.52 3.64
C GLY A 258 4.28 24.87 3.09
N PRO A 259 3.72 25.97 3.63
CA PRO A 259 4.09 27.33 3.27
C PRO A 259 5.47 27.72 3.86
N SER A 260 6.25 28.53 3.14
CA SER A 260 7.60 29.01 3.54
C SER A 260 7.68 30.49 3.82
#